data_AF-A0A409W9Y5-F1
#
_entry.id   AF-A0A409W9Y5-F1
#
_cell.length_a   1.000
_cell.length_b   1.000
_cell.length_c   1.000
_cell.angle_alpha   90.00
_cell.angle_beta   90.00
_cell.angle_gamma   90.00
#
_symmetry.space_group_name_H-M   'P 1'
#
loop_
_entity.id
_entity.type
_entity.pdbx_description
1 polymer ?
#
loop_
_entity_poly.entity_id
_entity_poly.type
_entity_poly.pdbx_seq_one_letter_code
_entity_poly.pdbx_strand_id
1 'polypeptide(L)'
;MPFDDLLLFANAAIDEIKSDSFTQENLAKLNAVFPPTLIIAALDIIDRGNVIPYETPWGHKEYEILGSTARYSVLLDIKSAPLPYSCTCPAFIYSVLMAETHIMCKHILATLISRRLKRSPTRPASANDLAALYTRQFPLPENRAARG
;
A
#
# COMPACT_ATOMS: atom_id res chain seq x y z
N MET A 1 -0.04 -21.23 -11.73
CA MET A 1 0.89 -21.07 -10.59
C MET A 1 0.04 -20.83 -9.36
N PRO A 2 0.23 -21.59 -8.27
CA PRO A 2 -0.40 -21.34 -6.98
C PRO A 2 -0.23 -19.88 -6.53
N PHE A 3 -1.21 -19.35 -5.79
CA PHE A 3 -1.18 -17.96 -5.29
C PHE A 3 0.06 -17.69 -4.43
N ASP A 4 0.41 -18.61 -3.55
CA ASP A 4 1.56 -18.48 -2.65
C ASP A 4 2.90 -18.41 -3.39
N ASP A 5 3.05 -19.18 -4.48
CA ASP A 5 4.23 -19.13 -5.33
C ASP A 5 4.35 -17.75 -6.01
N LEU A 6 3.23 -17.23 -6.54
CA LEU A 6 3.20 -15.92 -7.19
C LEU A 6 3.51 -14.80 -6.19
N LEU A 7 3.01 -14.91 -4.96
CA LEU A 7 3.32 -14.00 -3.86
C LEU A 7 4.79 -14.07 -3.44
N LEU A 8 5.38 -15.27 -3.41
CA LEU A 8 6.80 -15.46 -3.13
C LEU A 8 7.67 -14.78 -4.20
N PHE A 9 7.36 -14.98 -5.48
CA PHE A 9 8.07 -14.33 -6.59
C PHE A 9 7.93 -12.80 -6.56
N ALA A 10 6.72 -12.30 -6.27
CA ALA A 10 6.47 -10.87 -6.08
C ALA A 10 7.38 -10.27 -5.00
N ASN A 11 7.41 -10.89 -3.81
CA ASN A 11 8.21 -10.41 -2.70
C ASN A 11 9.71 -10.45 -3.02
N ALA A 12 10.19 -11.54 -3.65
CA ALA A 12 11.59 -11.64 -4.07
C ALA A 12 11.98 -10.52 -5.06
N ALA A 13 11.14 -10.23 -6.06
CA ALA A 13 11.39 -9.17 -7.04
C ALA A 13 11.44 -7.78 -6.40
N ILE A 14 10.60 -7.53 -5.38
CA ILE A 14 10.57 -6.26 -4.64
C ILE A 14 11.78 -6.14 -3.70
N ASP A 15 12.20 -7.23 -3.08
CA ASP A 15 13.29 -7.24 -2.09
C ASP A 15 14.65 -6.96 -2.69
N GLU A 16 14.83 -7.27 -3.98
CA GLU A 16 16.04 -6.93 -4.75
C GLU A 16 16.18 -5.45 -5.10
N ILE A 17 15.12 -4.64 -4.92
CA ILE A 17 15.17 -3.20 -5.20
C ILE A 17 16.11 -2.53 -4.17
N LYS A 18 17.20 -1.94 -4.67
CA LYS A 18 18.20 -1.23 -3.87
C LYS A 18 17.68 0.15 -3.44
N SER A 19 18.23 0.67 -2.35
CA SER A 19 17.66 1.85 -1.68
C SER A 19 17.86 3.20 -2.38
N ASP A 20 18.56 3.24 -3.51
CA ASP A 20 18.90 4.47 -4.21
C ASP A 20 18.54 4.44 -5.72
N SER A 21 18.26 3.26 -6.26
CA SER A 21 18.15 3.04 -7.70
C SER A 21 17.01 2.09 -8.05
N PHE A 22 16.12 2.57 -8.93
CA PHE A 22 15.13 1.75 -9.60
C PHE A 22 15.59 1.54 -11.05
N THR A 23 15.99 0.31 -11.39
CA THR A 23 16.62 -0.01 -12.68
C THR A 23 15.62 -0.64 -13.65
N GLN A 24 16.00 -0.70 -14.93
CA GLN A 24 15.22 -1.41 -15.95
C GLN A 24 15.12 -2.92 -15.67
N GLU A 25 16.12 -3.50 -15.01
CA GLU A 25 16.06 -4.90 -14.55
C GLU A 25 14.98 -5.10 -13.47
N ASN A 26 14.87 -4.17 -12.51
CA ASN A 26 13.79 -4.21 -11.52
C ASN A 26 12.42 -4.13 -12.20
N LEU A 27 12.27 -3.25 -13.20
CA LEU A 27 11.05 -3.14 -13.97
C LEU A 27 10.73 -4.42 -14.75
N ALA A 28 11.73 -5.08 -15.35
CA ALA A 28 11.55 -6.34 -16.05
C ALA A 28 11.08 -7.47 -15.11
N LYS A 29 11.70 -7.58 -13.92
CA LYS A 29 11.30 -8.55 -12.90
C LYS A 29 9.87 -8.32 -12.39
N LEU A 30 9.50 -7.06 -12.16
CA LEU A 30 8.13 -6.72 -11.77
C LEU A 30 7.12 -7.05 -12.89
N ASN A 31 7.45 -6.77 -14.16
CA ASN A 31 6.58 -7.10 -15.30
C ASN A 31 6.38 -8.62 -15.50
N ALA A 32 7.27 -9.46 -14.96
CA ALA A 32 7.09 -10.91 -15.00
C ALA A 32 5.96 -11.38 -14.06
N VAL A 33 5.60 -10.59 -13.05
CA VAL A 33 4.63 -10.95 -12.00
C VAL A 33 3.37 -10.09 -12.05
N PHE A 34 3.51 -8.81 -12.41
CA PHE A 34 2.43 -7.83 -12.40
C PHE A 34 2.06 -7.34 -13.79
N PRO A 35 0.79 -7.00 -14.02
CA PRO A 35 0.38 -6.26 -15.21
C PRO A 35 1.16 -4.92 -15.30
N PRO A 36 1.64 -4.52 -16.50
CA PRO A 36 2.39 -3.27 -16.67
C PRO A 36 1.62 -2.03 -16.18
N THR A 37 0.31 -2.02 -16.37
CA THR A 37 -0.58 -0.94 -15.94
C THR A 37 -0.59 -0.77 -14.42
N LEU A 38 -0.50 -1.87 -13.66
CA LEU A 38 -0.44 -1.85 -12.20
C LEU A 38 0.89 -1.28 -11.72
N ILE A 39 2.00 -1.65 -12.38
CA ILE A 39 3.34 -1.14 -12.06
C ILE A 39 3.42 0.36 -12.32
N ILE A 40 2.99 0.81 -13.51
CA ILE A 40 2.99 2.24 -13.86
C ILE A 40 2.14 3.04 -12.87
N ALA A 41 0.96 2.53 -12.51
CA ALA A 41 0.10 3.20 -11.54
C ALA A 41 0.71 3.25 -10.13
N ALA A 42 1.52 2.25 -9.74
CA ALA A 42 2.26 2.26 -8.48
C ALA A 42 3.42 3.27 -8.52
N LEU A 43 4.18 3.33 -9.61
CA LEU A 43 5.27 4.28 -9.79
C LEU A 43 4.77 5.73 -9.82
N ASP A 44 3.64 6.01 -10.47
CA ASP A 44 3.02 7.35 -10.47
C ASP A 44 2.66 7.83 -9.04
N ILE A 45 2.22 6.92 -8.15
CA ILE A 45 1.98 7.26 -6.73
C ILE A 45 3.29 7.66 -6.03
N ILE A 46 4.39 6.96 -6.32
CA ILE A 46 5.70 7.24 -5.72
C ILE A 46 6.25 8.57 -6.23
N ASP A 47 6.20 8.79 -7.55
CA ASP A 47 6.72 10.00 -8.19
C ASP A 47 6.00 11.26 -7.72
N ARG A 48 4.70 11.15 -7.41
CA ARG A 48 3.91 12.25 -6.82
C ARG A 48 4.17 12.48 -5.33
N GLY A 49 4.95 11.62 -4.67
CA GLY A 49 5.18 11.70 -3.22
C GLY A 49 3.93 11.34 -2.39
N ASN A 50 3.02 10.54 -2.95
CA ASN A 50 1.73 10.23 -2.34
C ASN A 50 1.78 9.07 -1.33
N VAL A 51 2.97 8.60 -0.97
CA VAL A 51 3.20 7.59 0.07
C VAL A 51 3.65 8.29 1.34
N ILE A 52 2.82 8.29 2.38
CA ILE A 52 3.09 8.97 3.67
C ILE A 52 3.25 7.91 4.78
N PRO A 53 4.48 7.55 5.14
CA PRO A 53 4.75 6.65 6.26
C PRO A 53 4.59 7.37 7.60
N TYR A 54 3.87 6.71 8.51
CA TYR A 54 3.71 7.08 9.91
C TYR A 54 4.34 6.00 10.78
N GLU A 55 5.08 6.43 11.80
CA GLU A 55 5.63 5.54 12.83
C GLU A 55 5.09 5.94 14.20
N THR A 56 4.53 4.95 14.88
CA THR A 56 3.90 5.12 16.18
C THR A 56 4.95 5.02 17.28
N PRO A 57 4.68 5.51 18.51
CA PRO A 57 5.66 5.46 19.60
C PRO A 57 5.98 4.03 20.05
N TRP A 58 5.12 3.08 19.67
CA TRP A 58 5.26 1.63 19.92
C TRP A 58 5.89 0.89 18.73
N GLY A 59 6.49 1.61 17.77
CA GLY A 59 7.34 1.05 16.71
C GLY A 59 6.57 0.44 15.53
N HIS A 60 5.26 0.68 15.44
CA HIS A 60 4.45 0.22 14.31
C HIS A 60 4.49 1.22 13.17
N LYS A 61 4.47 0.72 11.93
CA LYS A 61 4.46 1.55 10.73
C LYS A 61 3.15 1.40 9.98
N GLU A 62 2.48 2.52 9.75
CA GLU A 62 1.28 2.60 8.93
C GLU A 62 1.52 3.58 7.79
N TYR A 63 0.93 3.34 6.63
CA TYR A 63 1.16 4.15 5.44
C TYR A 63 -0.17 4.74 4.99
N GLU A 64 -0.23 6.06 4.89
CA GLU A 64 -1.35 6.74 4.23
C GLU A 64 -0.98 7.00 2.77
N ILE A 65 -1.86 6.60 1.87
CA ILE A 65 -1.70 6.77 0.44
C ILE A 65 -2.72 7.79 -0.05
N LEU A 66 -2.21 8.87 -0.64
CA LEU A 66 -3.05 9.89 -1.27
C LEU A 66 -3.48 9.40 -2.65
N GLY A 67 -4.70 8.88 -2.74
CA GLY A 67 -5.34 8.57 -4.00
C GLY A 67 -5.92 9.82 -4.66
N SER A 68 -6.34 9.68 -5.93
CA SER A 68 -6.97 10.77 -6.68
C SER A 68 -8.33 11.20 -6.09
N THR A 69 -9.05 10.27 -5.48
CA THR A 69 -10.43 10.46 -4.99
C THR A 69 -10.56 10.35 -3.47
N ALA A 70 -9.67 9.61 -2.82
CA ALA A 70 -9.72 9.31 -1.40
C ALA A 70 -8.32 8.98 -0.86
N ARG A 71 -8.20 8.98 0.47
CA ARG A 71 -7.01 8.51 1.16
C ARG A 71 -7.19 7.05 1.56
N TYR A 72 -6.14 6.26 1.43
CA TYR A 72 -6.17 4.84 1.76
C TYR A 72 -5.13 4.53 2.82
N SER A 73 -5.47 3.71 3.81
CA SER A 73 -4.47 3.13 4.71
C SER A 73 -3.91 1.86 4.09
N VAL A 74 -2.59 1.71 4.25
CA VAL A 74 -1.82 0.53 3.92
C VAL A 74 -1.09 0.09 5.19
N LEU A 75 -1.27 -1.18 5.53
CA LEU A 75 -0.52 -1.85 6.57
C LEU A 75 0.34 -2.94 5.93
N LEU A 76 1.60 -3.01 6.33
CA LEU A 76 2.56 -4.03 5.91
C LEU A 76 2.96 -4.88 7.11
N ASP A 77 3.63 -6.00 6.84
CA ASP A 77 4.26 -6.89 7.82
C ASP A 77 3.27 -7.48 8.85
N ILE A 78 2.03 -7.77 8.42
CA ILE A 78 0.98 -8.38 9.24
C ILE A 78 1.32 -9.85 9.51
N LYS A 79 1.78 -10.17 10.73
CA LYS A 79 2.26 -11.52 11.08
C LYS A 79 1.16 -12.56 11.30
N SER A 80 -0.06 -12.13 11.59
CA SER A 80 -1.18 -13.00 11.99
C SER A 80 -2.11 -13.37 10.83
N ALA A 81 -1.84 -12.91 9.61
CA ALA A 81 -2.71 -13.09 8.45
C ALA A 81 -1.98 -13.86 7.33
N PRO A 82 -2.71 -14.64 6.50
CA PRO A 82 -2.15 -15.30 5.33
C PRO A 82 -1.48 -14.32 4.35
N LEU A 83 -2.06 -13.13 4.22
CA LEU A 83 -1.48 -12.01 3.50
C LEU A 83 -0.78 -11.05 4.47
N PRO A 84 0.53 -10.78 4.29
CA PRO A 84 1.28 -9.93 5.21
C PRO A 84 1.03 -8.42 4.97
N TYR A 85 -0.04 -8.06 4.27
CA TYR A 85 -0.39 -6.67 3.97
C TYR A 85 -1.89 -6.48 3.84
N SER A 86 -2.35 -5.25 4.07
CA SER A 86 -3.74 -4.85 3.85
C SER A 86 -3.82 -3.43 3.31
N CYS A 87 -4.85 -3.16 2.51
CA CYS A 87 -5.13 -1.83 2.00
C CYS A 87 -6.64 -1.54 2.03
N THR A 88 -7.02 -0.32 2.39
CA THR A 88 -8.44 0.08 2.46
C THR A 88 -9.05 0.43 1.10
N CYS A 89 -8.28 0.35 0.01
CA CYS A 89 -8.80 0.71 -1.31
C CYS A 89 -9.78 -0.35 -1.87
N PRO A 90 -10.79 0.06 -2.65
CA PRO A 90 -11.77 -0.87 -3.22
C PRO A 90 -11.15 -1.99 -4.06
N ALA A 91 -10.08 -1.69 -4.81
CA ALA A 91 -9.39 -2.67 -5.63
C ALA A 91 -8.70 -3.77 -4.79
N PHE A 92 -8.22 -3.46 -3.59
CA PHE A 92 -7.67 -4.48 -2.70
C PHE A 92 -8.78 -5.36 -2.12
N ILE A 93 -9.82 -4.73 -1.57
CA ILE A 93 -10.95 -5.43 -0.96
C ILE A 93 -11.61 -6.36 -1.98
N TYR A 94 -11.90 -5.87 -3.18
CA TYR A 94 -12.57 -6.66 -4.19
C TYR A 94 -11.61 -7.62 -4.91
N SER A 95 -10.54 -7.11 -5.54
CA SER A 95 -9.75 -7.92 -6.47
C SER A 95 -8.76 -8.85 -5.79
N VAL A 96 -8.26 -8.49 -4.61
CA VAL A 96 -7.29 -9.29 -3.84
C VAL A 96 -7.99 -10.17 -2.82
N LEU A 97 -8.84 -9.59 -1.96
CA LEU A 97 -9.44 -10.35 -0.85
C LEU A 97 -10.68 -11.16 -1.25
N MET A 98 -11.58 -10.61 -2.06
CA MET A 98 -12.86 -11.28 -2.36
C MET A 98 -12.77 -12.16 -3.62
N ALA A 99 -12.19 -11.64 -4.69
CA ALA A 99 -12.18 -12.30 -6.00
C ALA A 99 -10.88 -13.07 -6.27
N GLU A 100 -9.82 -12.86 -5.46
CA GLU A 100 -8.51 -13.54 -5.57
C GLU A 100 -7.91 -13.49 -7.00
N THR A 101 -8.22 -12.43 -7.75
CA THR A 101 -7.77 -12.26 -9.14
C THR A 101 -6.43 -11.55 -9.25
N HIS A 102 -6.03 -10.83 -8.20
CA HIS A 102 -4.80 -10.07 -8.13
C HIS A 102 -4.11 -10.37 -6.80
N ILE A 103 -2.78 -10.40 -6.80
CA ILE A 103 -2.02 -10.61 -5.56
C ILE A 103 -1.89 -9.32 -4.73
N MET A 104 -1.88 -8.15 -5.37
CA MET A 104 -1.82 -6.86 -4.67
C MET A 104 -2.49 -5.75 -5.46
N CYS A 105 -2.84 -4.67 -4.78
CA CYS A 105 -3.26 -3.44 -5.42
C CYS A 105 -2.04 -2.51 -5.67
N LYS A 106 -2.23 -1.51 -6.54
CA LYS A 106 -1.20 -0.50 -6.82
C LYS A 106 -0.67 0.23 -5.58
N HIS A 107 -1.51 0.42 -4.56
CA HIS A 107 -1.13 1.14 -3.34
C HIS A 107 -0.17 0.31 -2.47
N ILE A 108 -0.41 -1.00 -2.34
CA ILE A 108 0.53 -1.91 -1.67
C ILE A 108 1.85 -1.93 -2.42
N LEU A 109 1.82 -2.12 -3.75
CA LEU A 109 3.03 -2.15 -4.56
C LEU A 109 3.83 -0.83 -4.43
N ALA A 110 3.15 0.31 -4.53
CA ALA A 110 3.77 1.62 -4.37
C ALA A 110 4.44 1.78 -3.00
N THR A 111 3.77 1.31 -1.94
CA THR A 111 4.29 1.38 -0.57
C THR A 111 5.53 0.50 -0.40
N LEU A 112 5.51 -0.73 -0.92
CA LEU A 112 6.62 -1.65 -0.84
C LEU A 112 7.85 -1.14 -1.62
N ILE A 113 7.66 -0.64 -2.83
CA ILE A 113 8.74 -0.05 -3.64
C ILE A 113 9.27 1.23 -2.96
N SER A 114 8.40 2.13 -2.49
CA SER A 114 8.82 3.36 -1.80
C SER A 114 9.62 3.05 -0.53
N ARG A 115 9.21 2.03 0.24
CA ARG A 115 9.92 1.53 1.42
C ARG A 115 11.33 1.06 1.06
N ARG A 116 11.49 0.34 -0.06
CA ARG A 116 12.81 -0.12 -0.55
C ARG A 116 13.68 1.06 -0.96
N LEU A 117 13.14 1.98 -1.76
CA LEU A 117 13.84 3.17 -2.27
C LEU A 117 14.08 4.27 -1.22
N LYS A 118 13.59 4.12 0.02
CA LYS A 118 13.67 5.13 1.09
C LYS A 118 13.23 6.54 0.64
N ARG A 119 12.24 6.63 -0.24
CA ARG A 119 11.81 7.90 -0.87
C ARG A 119 10.90 8.74 0.01
N SER A 120 10.22 8.13 0.97
CA SER A 120 9.27 8.83 1.85
C SER A 120 9.82 8.94 3.29
N PRO A 121 10.02 10.16 3.82
CA PRO A 121 10.45 10.34 5.20
C PRO A 121 9.33 9.93 6.17
N THR A 122 9.67 9.10 7.14
CA THR A 122 8.75 8.65 8.19
C THR A 122 8.35 9.80 9.11
N ARG A 123 7.06 9.92 9.38
CA ARG A 123 6.49 10.92 10.29
C ARG A 123 6.17 10.27 11.63
N PRO A 124 6.61 10.82 12.77
CA PRO A 124 6.13 10.35 14.07
C PRO A 124 4.64 10.65 14.18
N ALA A 125 3.86 9.69 14.69
CA ALA A 125 2.42 9.85 14.94
C ALA A 125 2.09 9.41 16.36
N SER A 126 1.44 10.27 17.13
CA SER A 126 0.86 9.89 18.43
C SER A 126 -0.40 9.03 18.25
N ALA A 127 -0.92 8.45 19.34
CA ALA A 127 -2.20 7.74 19.30
C ALA A 127 -3.36 8.64 18.82
N ASN A 128 -3.33 9.93 19.17
CA ASN A 128 -4.31 10.90 18.71
C ASN A 128 -4.18 11.20 17.21
N ASP A 129 -2.96 11.27 16.69
CA ASP A 129 -2.72 11.49 15.27
C ASP A 129 -3.24 10.31 14.45
N LEU A 130 -3.01 9.08 14.92
CA LEU A 130 -3.56 7.87 14.29
C LEU A 130 -5.09 7.86 14.34
N ALA A 131 -5.70 8.13 15.50
CA ALA A 131 -7.15 8.19 15.62
C ALA A 131 -7.75 9.22 14.64
N ALA A 132 -7.09 10.36 14.47
CA ALA A 132 -7.48 11.37 13.49
C ALA A 132 -7.30 10.90 12.03
N LEU A 133 -6.30 10.08 11.73
CA LEU A 133 -6.13 9.45 10.41
C LEU A 133 -7.26 8.45 10.13
N TYR A 134 -7.55 7.55 11.07
CA TYR A 134 -8.66 6.59 10.92
C TYR A 134 -10.01 7.28 10.74
N THR A 135 -10.28 8.34 11.49
CA THR A 135 -11.54 9.12 11.36
C THR A 135 -11.67 9.77 9.98
N ARG A 136 -10.56 10.22 9.37
CA ARG A 136 -10.56 10.78 8.01
C ARG A 136 -10.78 9.71 6.94
N GLN A 137 -10.28 8.51 7.15
CA GLN A 137 -10.37 7.41 6.19
C GLN A 137 -11.71 6.68 6.26
N PHE A 138 -12.29 6.61 7.45
CA PHE A 138 -13.58 5.99 7.72
C PHE A 138 -14.50 7.03 8.37
N PRO A 139 -14.98 8.01 7.60
CA PRO A 139 -15.92 8.98 8.14
C PRO A 139 -17.15 8.25 8.66
N LEU A 140 -17.53 8.54 9.90
CA LEU A 140 -18.78 8.05 10.45
C LEU A 140 -19.92 8.52 9.53
N PRO A 141 -20.94 7.67 9.28
CA PRO A 141 -22.08 8.09 8.48
C PRO A 141 -22.66 9.38 9.07
N GLU A 142 -22.73 10.44 8.25
CA GLU A 142 -23.43 11.66 8.63
C GLU A 142 -24.84 11.28 9.08
N ASN A 143 -25.20 11.69 10.29
CA ASN A 143 -26.52 11.49 10.83
C ASN A 143 -27.51 12.14 9.85
N ARG A 144 -28.19 11.35 9.01
CA ARG A 144 -29.22 11.79 8.05
C ARG A 144 -30.50 12.30 8.76
N ALA A 145 -30.37 12.77 9.99
CA ALA A 145 -31.43 13.31 10.84
C ALA A 145 -31.21 14.82 11.04
N ALA A 146 -31.12 15.61 9.96
CA ALA A 146 -31.18 17.07 10.04
C ALA A 146 -31.50 17.75 8.68
N ARG A 147 -32.21 17.06 7.77
CA ARG A 147 -32.84 17.69 6.61
C ARG A 147 -34.27 17.20 6.49
N GLY A 148 -35.09 17.71 7.40
CA GLY A 148 -36.54 17.82 7.20
C GLY A 148 -36.85 19.09 6.42
#